data_AF-A1KYG0-F1
#
_entry.id   AF-A1KYG0-F1
#
_cell.length_a   1.000
_cell.length_b   1.000
_cell.length_c   1.000
_cell.angle_alpha   90.00
_cell.angle_beta   90.00
_cell.angle_gamma   90.00
#
_symmetry.space_group_name_H-M   'P 1'
#
loop_
_entity.id
_entity.type
_entity.pdbx_description
1 polymer ?
#
loop_
_entity_poly.entity_id
_entity_poly.type
_entity_poly.pdbx_seq_one_letter_code
_entity_poly.pdbx_strand_id
1 'polypeptide(L)'
;MNQLSWYDASEDVKELLVLATDNWENSSISEQYINQALEKAGDNMDVLVGAYRFFFYKNKPELALQIAKKVVKIIEEKESLPLEWEQLQPILMKRQQEPNIRLYLNAYASQGYIFAKMGQIETAKLITERVQEIDEHRESCATTVFEVLTKNPDDNDD
;
A
#
# COMPACT_ATOMS: atom_id res chain seq x y z
N MET A 1 8.15 9.28 -24.13
CA MET A 1 8.64 7.95 -23.72
C MET A 1 8.09 7.68 -22.34
N ASN A 2 7.34 6.59 -22.18
CA ASN A 2 6.72 6.22 -20.91
C ASN A 2 7.85 5.74 -19.98
N GLN A 3 8.25 6.57 -19.02
CA GLN A 3 9.26 6.19 -18.04
C GLN A 3 8.60 5.18 -17.10
N LEU A 4 8.89 3.90 -17.29
CA LEU A 4 8.36 2.85 -16.41
C LEU A 4 8.89 3.07 -14.99
N SER A 5 7.99 2.93 -14.01
CA SER A 5 8.18 3.30 -12.59
C SER A 5 9.40 2.67 -11.92
N TRP A 6 10.03 1.66 -12.51
CA TRP A 6 11.06 0.81 -11.91
C TRP A 6 12.46 1.05 -12.50
N TYR A 7 12.76 2.28 -12.93
CA TYR A 7 13.99 2.63 -13.67
C TYR A 7 15.28 2.08 -13.03
N ASP A 8 15.35 2.09 -11.70
CA ASP A 8 16.51 1.67 -10.91
C ASP A 8 16.63 0.14 -10.69
N ALA A 9 15.66 -0.65 -11.15
CA ALA A 9 15.73 -2.11 -11.06
C ALA A 9 16.71 -2.70 -12.11
N SER A 10 17.29 -3.86 -11.80
CA SER A 10 18.15 -4.60 -12.75
C SER A 10 17.34 -5.10 -13.95
N GLU A 11 17.99 -5.31 -15.09
CA GLU A 11 17.31 -5.77 -16.31
C GLU A 11 16.54 -7.09 -16.10
N ASP A 12 17.14 -8.05 -15.39
CA ASP A 12 16.46 -9.30 -15.01
C ASP A 12 15.13 -9.07 -14.26
N VAL A 13 15.08 -8.08 -13.35
CA VAL A 13 13.85 -7.77 -12.61
C VAL A 13 12.81 -7.15 -13.54
N LYS A 14 13.26 -6.28 -14.45
CA LYS A 14 12.40 -5.63 -15.45
C LYS A 14 11.77 -6.64 -16.38
N GLU A 15 12.56 -7.60 -16.87
CA GLU A 15 12.09 -8.72 -17.70
C GLU A 15 11.04 -9.56 -16.96
N LEU A 16 11.27 -9.89 -15.69
CA LEU A 16 10.30 -10.64 -14.88
C LEU A 16 8.97 -9.87 -14.71
N LEU A 17 9.02 -8.55 -14.51
CA LEU A 17 7.80 -7.74 -14.41
C LEU A 17 7.03 -7.67 -15.74
N VAL A 18 7.74 -7.63 -16.87
CA VAL A 18 7.13 -7.72 -18.20
C VAL A 18 6.48 -9.09 -18.39
N LEU A 19 7.19 -10.18 -18.09
CA LEU A 19 6.67 -11.54 -18.18
C LEU A 19 5.44 -11.76 -17.31
N ALA A 20 5.39 -11.18 -16.10
CA ALA A 20 4.21 -11.20 -15.25
C ALA A 20 3.00 -10.54 -15.91
N THR A 21 3.22 -9.42 -16.61
CA THR A 21 2.18 -8.67 -17.31
C THR A 21 1.69 -9.42 -18.55
N ASP A 22 2.62 -9.96 -19.35
CA ASP A 22 2.29 -10.73 -20.56
C ASP A 22 1.52 -12.02 -20.25
N ASN A 23 1.76 -12.58 -19.06
CA ASN A 23 1.06 -13.76 -18.57
C ASN A 23 -0.08 -13.43 -17.61
N TRP A 24 -0.64 -12.21 -17.67
CA TRP A 24 -1.68 -11.76 -16.75
C TRP A 24 -2.81 -12.80 -16.62
N GLU A 25 -3.38 -13.29 -17.71
CA GLU A 25 -4.49 -14.26 -17.66
C GLU A 25 -4.12 -15.60 -17.00
N ASN A 26 -2.83 -15.97 -16.98
CA ASN A 26 -2.34 -17.13 -16.26
C ASN A 26 -1.85 -16.72 -14.87
N SER A 27 -2.76 -16.72 -13.89
CA SER A 27 -2.45 -16.31 -12.52
C SER A 27 -1.28 -17.06 -11.89
N SER A 28 -1.14 -18.37 -12.15
CA SER A 28 -0.03 -19.16 -11.61
C SER A 28 1.33 -18.67 -12.14
N ILE A 29 1.43 -18.50 -13.46
CA ILE A 29 2.67 -18.07 -14.10
C ILE A 29 3.00 -16.61 -13.78
N SER A 30 2.01 -15.72 -13.84
CA SER A 30 2.23 -14.30 -13.53
C SER A 30 2.63 -14.07 -12.07
N GLU A 31 2.00 -14.77 -11.11
CA GLU A 31 2.39 -14.73 -9.71
C GLU A 31 3.83 -15.25 -9.50
N GLN A 32 4.24 -16.32 -10.20
CA GLN A 32 5.62 -16.82 -10.14
C GLN A 32 6.64 -15.77 -10.58
N TYR A 33 6.37 -15.04 -11.67
CA TYR A 33 7.28 -14.00 -12.14
C TYR A 33 7.35 -12.81 -11.18
N ILE A 34 6.23 -12.38 -10.59
CA ILE A 34 6.24 -11.34 -9.55
C ILE A 34 7.05 -11.76 -8.33
N ASN A 35 6.91 -13.01 -7.87
CA ASN A 35 7.66 -13.50 -6.72
C ASN A 35 9.18 -13.57 -7.01
N GLN A 36 9.57 -14.00 -8.22
CA GLN A 36 10.98 -13.97 -8.63
C GLN A 36 11.52 -12.54 -8.72
N ALA A 37 10.72 -11.59 -9.22
CA ALA A 37 11.09 -10.18 -9.27
C ALA A 37 11.31 -9.62 -7.86
N LEU A 38 10.42 -9.94 -6.92
CA LEU A 38 10.53 -9.53 -5.51
C LEU A 38 11.77 -10.10 -4.82
N GLU A 39 12.09 -11.38 -5.06
CA GLU A 39 13.27 -12.02 -4.50
C GLU A 39 14.56 -11.35 -4.99
N LYS A 40 14.65 -11.03 -6.28
CA LYS A 40 15.82 -10.38 -6.89
C LYS A 40 15.94 -8.90 -6.56
N ALA A 41 14.81 -8.19 -6.40
CA ALA A 41 14.81 -6.75 -6.21
C ALA A 41 15.05 -6.31 -4.76
N GLY A 42 14.97 -7.23 -3.79
CA GLY A 42 15.15 -6.94 -2.37
C GLY A 42 14.12 -5.92 -1.86
N ASP A 43 14.62 -4.74 -1.46
CA ASP A 43 13.82 -3.65 -0.90
C ASP A 43 13.64 -2.47 -1.88
N ASN A 44 13.77 -2.73 -3.18
CA ASN A 44 13.47 -1.74 -4.20
C ASN A 44 11.98 -1.31 -4.13
N MET A 45 11.75 -0.04 -3.81
CA MET A 45 10.40 0.49 -3.56
C MET A 45 9.48 0.44 -4.78
N ASP A 46 10.00 0.70 -5.97
CA ASP A 46 9.17 0.69 -7.17
C ASP A 46 8.68 -0.71 -7.52
N VAL A 47 9.53 -1.71 -7.31
CA VAL A 47 9.16 -3.13 -7.48
C VAL A 47 8.12 -3.54 -6.44
N LEU A 48 8.28 -3.12 -5.18
CA LEU A 48 7.28 -3.36 -4.13
C LEU A 48 5.93 -2.70 -4.47
N VAL A 49 5.92 -1.44 -4.91
CA VAL A 49 4.67 -0.74 -5.31
C VAL A 49 4.03 -1.43 -6.52
N GLY A 50 4.82 -1.88 -7.49
CA GLY A 50 4.34 -2.67 -8.63
C GLY A 50 3.70 -4.00 -8.21
N ALA A 51 4.37 -4.75 -7.35
CA ALA A 51 3.87 -6.03 -6.81
C ALA A 51 2.59 -5.84 -5.98
N TYR A 52 2.52 -4.79 -5.15
CA TYR A 52 1.31 -4.41 -4.42
C TYR A 52 0.13 -4.25 -5.38
N ARG A 53 0.29 -3.43 -6.43
CA ARG A 53 -0.77 -3.20 -7.43
C ARG A 53 -1.17 -4.48 -8.14
N PHE A 54 -0.19 -5.31 -8.52
CA PHE A 54 -0.45 -6.61 -9.14
C PHE A 54 -1.36 -7.48 -8.25
N PHE A 55 -0.96 -7.73 -6.99
CA PHE A 55 -1.75 -8.58 -6.09
C PHE A 55 -3.10 -7.97 -5.72
N PHE A 56 -3.15 -6.64 -5.59
CA PHE A 56 -4.40 -5.92 -5.35
C PHE A 56 -5.42 -6.16 -6.48
N TYR A 57 -5.00 -5.96 -7.73
CA TYR A 57 -5.86 -6.17 -8.91
C TYR A 57 -6.16 -7.64 -9.18
N LYS A 58 -5.26 -8.57 -8.79
CA LYS A 58 -5.51 -10.02 -8.81
C LYS A 58 -6.43 -10.51 -7.70
N ASN A 59 -6.96 -9.61 -6.87
CA ASN A 59 -7.81 -9.96 -5.74
C ASN A 59 -7.13 -10.95 -4.77
N LYS A 60 -5.83 -10.75 -4.52
CA LYS A 60 -5.01 -11.49 -3.54
C LYS A 60 -4.71 -10.59 -2.33
N PRO A 61 -5.71 -10.29 -1.48
CA PRO A 61 -5.59 -9.27 -0.43
C PRO A 61 -4.48 -9.58 0.59
N GLU A 62 -4.26 -10.84 0.93
CA GLU A 62 -3.23 -11.24 1.89
C GLU A 62 -1.83 -10.91 1.38
N LEU A 63 -1.56 -11.18 0.10
CA LEU A 63 -0.27 -10.87 -0.54
C LEU A 63 -0.10 -9.37 -0.70
N ALA A 64 -1.13 -8.65 -1.14
CA ALA A 64 -1.10 -7.19 -1.21
C ALA A 64 -0.82 -6.56 0.17
N LEU A 65 -1.43 -7.09 1.24
CA LEU A 65 -1.19 -6.63 2.61
C LEU A 65 0.24 -6.87 3.07
N GLN A 66 0.83 -8.03 2.75
CA GLN A 66 2.22 -8.31 3.07
C GLN A 66 3.17 -7.28 2.44
N ILE A 67 2.94 -6.92 1.18
CA ILE A 67 3.74 -5.90 0.50
C ILE A 67 3.52 -4.51 1.10
N ALA A 68 2.28 -4.11 1.37
CA ALA A 68 1.97 -2.82 1.99
C ALA A 68 2.63 -2.67 3.38
N LYS A 69 2.63 -3.75 4.18
CA LYS A 69 3.34 -3.80 5.46
C LYS A 69 4.86 -3.70 5.30
N LYS A 70 5.42 -4.38 4.29
CA LYS A 70 6.85 -4.31 3.99
C LYS A 70 7.27 -2.88 3.60
N VAL A 71 6.50 -2.20 2.76
CA VAL A 71 6.75 -0.79 2.38
C VAL A 71 6.75 0.11 3.60
N VAL A 72 5.73 0.00 4.46
CA VAL A 72 5.66 0.77 5.73
C VAL A 72 6.92 0.55 6.57
N LYS A 73 7.29 -0.71 6.81
CA LYS A 73 8.46 -1.06 7.61
C LYS A 73 9.76 -0.49 7.07
N ILE A 74 9.99 -0.57 5.75
CA ILE A 74 11.20 0.00 5.14
C ILE A 74 11.26 1.51 5.35
N ILE A 75 10.13 2.21 5.27
CA ILE A 75 10.08 3.67 5.48
C ILE A 75 10.28 4.00 6.96
N GLU A 76 9.69 3.24 7.87
CA GLU A 76 9.91 3.40 9.32
C GLU A 76 11.41 3.33 9.65
N GLU A 77 12.10 2.31 9.13
CA GLU A 77 13.54 2.13 9.34
C GLU A 77 14.36 3.25 8.68
N LYS A 78 14.07 3.57 7.41
CA LYS A 78 14.80 4.58 6.63
C LYS A 78 14.67 5.99 7.21
N GLU A 79 13.48 6.34 7.70
CA GLU A 79 13.16 7.66 8.23
C GLU A 79 13.29 7.74 9.76
N SER A 80 13.70 6.62 10.41
CA SER A 80 13.80 6.51 11.86
C SER A 80 12.52 6.91 12.59
N LEU A 81 11.38 6.46 12.08
CA LEU A 81 10.06 6.79 12.62
C LEU A 81 9.81 6.00 13.92
N PRO A 82 9.21 6.64 14.95
CA PRO A 82 8.76 5.92 16.14
C PRO A 82 7.56 5.03 15.83
N LEU A 83 7.40 3.95 16.60
CA LEU A 83 6.29 3.00 16.43
C LEU A 83 5.01 3.44 17.16
N GLU A 84 5.17 4.17 18.28
CA GLU A 84 4.03 4.66 19.07
C GLU A 84 3.32 5.80 18.33
N TRP A 85 2.00 5.69 18.18
CA TRP A 85 1.21 6.60 17.35
C TRP A 85 1.29 8.05 17.83
N GLU A 86 1.25 8.25 19.15
CA GLU A 86 1.29 9.57 19.79
C GLU A 86 2.58 10.33 19.46
N GLN A 87 3.67 9.61 19.17
CA GLN A 87 4.95 10.18 18.76
C GLN A 87 5.05 10.28 17.23
N LEU A 88 4.46 9.32 16.52
CA LEU A 88 4.51 9.23 15.06
C LEU A 88 3.64 10.28 14.37
N GLN A 89 2.40 10.46 14.83
CA GLN A 89 1.41 11.35 14.23
C GLN A 89 1.93 12.77 13.95
N PRO A 90 2.52 13.51 14.92
CA PRO A 90 3.00 14.87 14.66
C PRO A 90 4.12 14.92 13.61
N ILE A 91 4.93 13.86 13.50
CA ILE A 91 5.99 13.75 12.48
C ILE A 91 5.34 13.60 11.10
N LEU A 92 4.38 12.69 10.98
CA LEU A 92 3.66 12.44 9.72
C LEU A 92 2.91 13.70 9.25
N MET A 93 2.19 14.39 10.15
CA MET A 93 1.50 15.64 9.82
C MET A 93 2.45 16.71 9.29
N LYS A 94 3.59 16.91 9.96
CA LYS A 94 4.57 17.94 9.56
C LYS A 94 5.25 17.62 8.24
N ARG A 95 5.46 16.33 7.94
CA ARG A 95 6.29 15.87 6.82
C ARG A 95 5.47 15.22 5.68
N GLN A 96 4.14 15.32 5.71
CA GLN A 96 3.25 14.62 4.77
C GLN A 96 3.54 14.87 3.28
N GLN A 97 4.18 16.00 2.94
CA GLN A 97 4.55 16.35 1.56
C GLN A 97 5.87 15.71 1.10
N GLU A 98 6.65 15.14 2.01
CA GLU A 98 7.89 14.45 1.68
C GLU A 98 7.59 13.10 0.99
N PRO A 99 8.30 12.73 -0.10
CA PRO A 99 7.96 11.56 -0.89
C PRO A 99 7.86 10.24 -0.11
N ASN A 100 8.79 9.98 0.83
CA ASN A 100 8.76 8.76 1.64
C ASN A 100 7.59 8.76 2.63
N ILE A 101 7.28 9.91 3.24
CA ILE A 101 6.16 10.03 4.19
C ILE A 101 4.82 9.90 3.47
N ARG A 102 4.68 10.53 2.30
CA ARG A 102 3.49 10.35 1.46
C ARG A 102 3.31 8.88 1.03
N LEU A 103 4.40 8.19 0.69
CA LEU A 103 4.33 6.76 0.36
C LEU A 103 3.94 5.92 1.60
N TYR A 104 4.48 6.24 2.78
CA TYR A 104 4.08 5.61 4.05
C TYR A 104 2.58 5.76 4.28
N LEU A 105 2.05 6.99 4.19
CA LEU A 105 0.63 7.26 4.43
C LEU A 105 -0.26 6.49 3.45
N ASN A 106 0.10 6.46 2.16
CA ASN A 106 -0.63 5.70 1.15
C ASN A 106 -0.57 4.19 1.39
N ALA A 107 0.60 3.65 1.76
CA ALA A 107 0.76 2.24 2.08
C ALA A 107 -0.02 1.86 3.35
N TYR A 108 0.01 2.70 4.38
CA TYR A 108 -0.74 2.49 5.63
C TYR A 108 -2.25 2.56 5.40
N ALA A 109 -2.74 3.58 4.69
CA ALA A 109 -4.15 3.69 4.26
C ALA A 109 -4.62 2.44 3.49
N SER A 110 -3.78 1.95 2.59
CA SER A 110 -4.04 0.73 1.81
C SER A 110 -4.19 -0.51 2.70
N GLN A 111 -3.45 -0.62 3.80
CA GLN A 111 -3.66 -1.70 4.76
C GLN A 111 -5.07 -1.63 5.36
N GLY A 112 -5.54 -0.43 5.74
CA GLY A 112 -6.89 -0.21 6.25
C GLY A 112 -7.96 -0.69 5.27
N TYR A 113 -7.85 -0.29 4.00
CA TYR A 113 -8.74 -0.78 2.94
C TYR A 113 -8.71 -2.31 2.80
N ILE A 114 -7.52 -2.92 2.80
CA ILE A 114 -7.38 -4.36 2.63
C ILE A 114 -7.95 -5.12 3.84
N PHE A 115 -7.73 -4.64 5.05
CA PHE A 115 -8.35 -5.20 6.26
C PHE A 115 -9.87 -5.15 6.19
N ALA A 116 -10.45 -4.03 5.73
CA ALA A 116 -11.90 -3.92 5.52
C ALA A 116 -12.39 -4.98 4.53
N LYS A 117 -11.69 -5.14 3.40
CA LYS A 117 -12.01 -6.15 2.37
C LYS A 117 -11.94 -7.58 2.88
N MET A 118 -11.06 -7.86 3.85
CA MET A 118 -10.95 -9.17 4.51
C MET A 118 -11.91 -9.33 5.71
N GLY A 119 -12.79 -8.37 5.98
CA GLY A 119 -13.74 -8.40 7.10
C GLY A 119 -13.14 -8.06 8.47
N GLN A 120 -11.89 -7.58 8.52
CA GLN A 120 -11.22 -7.14 9.75
C GLN A 120 -11.56 -5.67 10.05
N ILE A 121 -12.83 -5.43 10.37
CA ILE A 121 -13.43 -4.09 10.45
C ILE A 121 -12.77 -3.21 11.50
N GLU A 122 -12.52 -3.71 12.70
CA GLU A 122 -11.95 -2.91 13.79
C GLU A 122 -10.52 -2.43 13.48
N THR A 123 -9.68 -3.32 12.94
CA THR A 123 -8.34 -2.96 12.48
C THR A 123 -8.39 -1.96 11.33
N ALA A 124 -9.33 -2.14 10.40
CA ALA A 124 -9.51 -1.23 9.28
C ALA A 124 -9.88 0.17 9.76
N LYS A 125 -10.90 0.28 10.63
CA LYS A 125 -11.34 1.55 11.24
C LYS A 125 -10.18 2.28 11.89
N LEU A 126 -9.45 1.62 12.79
CA LEU A 126 -8.31 2.20 13.49
C LEU A 126 -7.27 2.80 12.53
N ILE A 127 -6.90 2.06 11.49
CA ILE A 127 -5.90 2.52 10.52
C ILE A 127 -6.45 3.72 9.72
N THR A 128 -7.70 3.64 9.27
CA THR A 128 -8.28 4.68 8.42
C THR A 128 -8.60 5.96 9.18
N GLU A 129 -8.98 5.87 10.45
CA GLU A 129 -9.15 7.00 11.37
C GLU A 129 -7.82 7.75 11.54
N ARG A 130 -6.75 7.02 11.86
CA ARG A 130 -5.40 7.57 12.03
C ARG A 130 -4.89 8.30 10.78
N VAL A 131 -5.14 7.76 9.58
CA VAL A 131 -4.73 8.44 8.35
C VAL A 131 -5.63 9.65 8.08
N GLN A 132 -6.95 9.56 8.34
CA GLN A 132 -7.87 10.68 8.19
C GLN A 132 -7.49 11.88 9.07
N GLU A 133 -6.97 11.65 10.27
CA GLU A 133 -6.46 12.71 11.15
C GLU A 133 -5.28 13.51 10.55
N ILE A 134 -4.59 12.94 9.56
CA ILE A 134 -3.41 13.53 8.92
C ILE A 134 -3.74 14.08 7.53
N ASP A 135 -4.55 13.35 6.75
CA ASP A 135 -4.84 13.62 5.34
C ASP A 135 -5.87 14.75 5.17
N GLU A 136 -5.40 15.99 5.33
CA GLU A 136 -6.22 17.20 5.24
C GLU A 136 -6.88 17.40 3.86
N HIS A 137 -6.29 16.84 2.80
CA HIS A 137 -6.71 17.05 1.42
C HIS A 137 -7.43 15.85 0.78
N ARG A 138 -7.66 14.77 1.56
CA ARG A 138 -8.25 13.51 1.07
C ARG A 138 -7.48 12.94 -0.13
N GLU A 139 -6.15 12.97 -0.06
CA GLU A 139 -5.27 12.41 -1.09
C GLU A 139 -5.25 10.88 -1.06
N SER A 140 -5.65 10.27 0.05
CA SER A 140 -5.72 8.82 0.24
C SER A 140 -7.16 8.30 0.24
N CYS A 141 -7.30 6.97 0.14
CA CYS A 141 -8.61 6.31 0.26
C CYS A 141 -9.13 6.23 1.70
N ALA A 142 -8.32 6.56 2.71
CA ALA A 142 -8.61 6.26 4.11
C ALA A 142 -9.90 6.92 4.60
N THR A 143 -10.10 8.21 4.30
CA THR A 143 -11.28 8.96 4.76
C THR A 143 -12.58 8.34 4.26
N THR A 144 -12.65 8.00 2.97
CA THR A 144 -13.83 7.33 2.39
C THR A 144 -14.06 5.97 3.02
N VAL A 145 -13.00 5.20 3.26
CA VAL A 145 -13.13 3.88 3.91
C VAL A 145 -13.64 4.04 5.33
N PHE A 146 -13.07 4.95 6.13
CA PHE A 146 -13.51 5.19 7.49
C PHE A 146 -14.99 5.57 7.53
N GLU A 147 -15.41 6.56 6.72
CA GLU A 147 -16.80 7.00 6.62
C GLU A 147 -17.76 5.84 6.28
N VAL A 148 -17.38 4.95 5.36
CA VAL A 148 -18.20 3.77 5.02
C VAL A 148 -18.27 2.78 6.19
N LEU A 149 -17.18 2.57 6.92
CA LEU A 149 -17.12 1.63 8.04
C LEU A 149 -17.82 2.13 9.30
N THR A 150 -18.01 3.45 9.44
CA THR A 150 -18.61 4.08 10.63
C THR A 150 -20.03 4.60 10.43
N LYS A 151 -20.53 4.65 9.19
CA LYS A 151 -21.93 4.99 8.91
C LYS A 151 -22.88 4.02 9.61
N ASN A 152 -23.89 4.53 10.32
CA ASN A 152 -24.96 3.68 10.81
C ASN A 152 -25.87 3.28 9.64
N PRO A 153 -26.45 2.07 9.65
CA PRO A 153 -27.42 1.66 8.64
C PRO A 153 -28.62 2.61 8.55
N ASP A 154 -28.97 3.25 9.67
CA ASP A 154 -30.12 4.15 9.83
C ASP A 154 -29.88 5.58 9.32
N ASP A 155 -28.65 5.92 8.90
CA ASP A 155 -28.31 7.25 8.36
C ASP A 155 -28.67 7.42 6.86
N ASN A 156 -29.43 6.50 6.27
CA ASN A 156 -29.81 6.49 4.84
C ASN A 156 -31.27 6.88 4.54
N ASP A 157 -32.03 7.37 5.54
CA ASP A 157 -33.46 7.67 5.42
C ASP A 157 -33.81 9.18 5.33
N ASP A 158 -32.97 10.01 4.69
CA ASP A 158 -33.32 11.41 4.33
C ASP A 158 -32.95 11.77 2.87
#